data_AF-B1L5M0-F1
#
_entry.id   AF-B1L5M0-F1
#
_cell.length_a   1.000
_cell.length_b   1.000
_cell.length_c   1.000
_cell.angle_alpha   90.00
_cell.angle_beta   90.00
_cell.angle_gamma   90.00
#
_symmetry.space_group_name_H-M   'P 1'
#
loop_
_entity.id
_entity.type
_entity.pdbx_description
1 polymer ?
#
loop_
_entity_poly.entity_id
_entity_poly.type
_entity_poly.pdbx_seq_one_letter_code
_entity_poly.pdbx_strand_id
1 'polypeptide(L)'
;MIDRVLQLNSKLRYLSRQAIFGSPDDEIMEELRDLFREIYDEIGRPDRVKMIEESLEVDRRMGLKYALSNLSEDIAEFLYKRINRS
;
A
#
# COMPACT_ATOMS: atom_id res chain seq x y z
N MET A 1 6.69 -15.49 0.04
CA MET A 1 6.58 -14.26 0.86
C MET A 1 6.98 -13.03 0.04
N ILE A 2 8.23 -12.92 -0.44
CA ILE A 2 8.64 -11.79 -1.31
C ILE A 2 7.75 -11.69 -2.57
N ASP A 3 7.55 -12.80 -3.29
CA ASP A 3 6.75 -12.81 -4.52
C ASP A 3 5.31 -12.34 -4.28
N ARG A 4 4.70 -12.72 -3.15
CA ARG A 4 3.35 -12.30 -2.78
C ARG A 4 3.30 -10.79 -2.52
N VAL A 5 4.24 -10.24 -1.76
CA VAL A 5 4.36 -8.80 -1.54
C VAL A 5 4.51 -8.03 -2.86
N LEU A 6 5.32 -8.54 -3.79
CA LEU A 6 5.50 -7.92 -5.10
C LEU A 6 4.23 -7.98 -5.97
N GLN A 7 3.51 -9.11 -5.96
CA GLN A 7 2.23 -9.25 -6.66
C GLN A 7 1.18 -8.29 -6.12
N LEU A 8 1.00 -8.24 -4.79
CA LEU A 8 0.07 -7.33 -4.12
C LEU A 8 0.43 -5.87 -4.41
N ASN A 9 1.71 -5.50 -4.28
CA ASN A 9 2.17 -4.13 -4.59
C ASN A 9 1.95 -3.78 -6.06
N SER A 10 2.15 -4.71 -7.00
CA SER A 10 1.85 -4.47 -8.43
C SER A 10 0.37 -4.12 -8.65
N LYS A 11 -0.54 -4.91 -8.06
CA LYS A 11 -1.99 -4.66 -8.10
C LYS A 11 -2.36 -3.32 -7.46
N LEU A 12 -1.82 -3.03 -6.28
CA LEU A 12 -2.01 -1.76 -5.58
C LEU A 12 -1.58 -0.57 -6.44
N ARG A 13 -0.42 -0.64 -7.11
CA ARG A 13 0.09 0.43 -7.97
C ARG A 13 -0.78 0.66 -9.20
N TYR A 14 -1.37 -0.40 -9.75
CA TYR A 14 -2.31 -0.30 -10.86
C TYR A 14 -3.56 0.48 -10.45
N LEU A 15 -4.24 0.04 -9.39
CA LEU A 15 -5.45 0.70 -8.88
C LEU A 15 -5.16 2.12 -8.40
N SER A 16 -4.00 2.34 -7.78
CA SER A 16 -3.60 3.68 -7.32
C SER A 16 -3.48 4.68 -8.47
N ARG A 17 -2.98 4.26 -9.64
CA ARG A 17 -2.93 5.13 -10.81
C ARG A 17 -4.34 5.48 -11.29
N GLN A 18 -5.26 4.52 -11.27
CA GLN A 18 -6.67 4.77 -11.62
C GLN A 18 -7.32 5.76 -10.65
N ALA A 19 -7.12 5.60 -9.33
CA ALA A 19 -7.67 6.51 -8.33
C ALA A 19 -7.06 7.93 -8.38
N ILE A 20 -5.76 8.05 -8.65
CA ILE A 20 -5.06 9.36 -8.68
C ILE A 20 -5.40 10.14 -9.95
N PHE A 21 -5.39 9.49 -11.12
CA PHE A 21 -5.55 10.14 -12.42
C PHE A 21 -6.98 10.05 -12.98
N GLY A 22 -7.80 9.13 -12.48
CA GLY A 22 -9.22 8.98 -12.78
C GLY A 22 -10.12 9.46 -11.64
N SER A 23 -11.32 8.90 -11.55
CA SER A 23 -12.23 9.16 -10.42
C SER A 23 -12.00 8.09 -9.35
N PRO A 24 -11.67 8.47 -8.09
CA PRO A 24 -11.62 7.52 -6.98
C PRO A 24 -13.05 7.17 -6.56
N ASP A 25 -13.66 6.19 -7.24
CA ASP A 25 -14.90 5.59 -6.78
C ASP A 25 -14.67 4.77 -5.49
N ASP A 26 -15.75 4.52 -4.75
CA ASP A 26 -15.66 3.89 -3.44
C ASP A 26 -15.16 2.44 -3.51
N GLU A 27 -15.45 1.73 -4.60
CA GLU A 27 -15.01 0.35 -4.83
C GLU A 27 -13.49 0.26 -4.97
N ILE A 28 -12.88 1.12 -5.80
CA ILE A 28 -11.42 1.20 -5.92
C ILE A 28 -10.79 1.58 -4.58
N MET A 29 -11.42 2.48 -3.82
CA MET A 29 -10.89 2.90 -2.53
C MET A 29 -10.96 1.78 -1.47
N GLU A 30 -12.02 0.97 -1.46
CA GLU A 30 -12.14 -0.22 -0.62
C GLU A 30 -11.07 -1.25 -1.00
N GLU A 31 -10.92 -1.56 -2.29
CA GLU A 31 -9.92 -2.52 -2.75
C GLU A 31 -8.48 -2.06 -2.44
N LEU A 32 -8.21 -0.75 -2.55
CA LEU A 32 -6.93 -0.18 -2.15
C LEU A 32 -6.67 -0.37 -0.64
N ARG A 33 -7.67 -0.17 0.22
CA ARG A 33 -7.54 -0.37 1.68
C ARG A 33 -7.21 -1.82 2.01
N ASP A 34 -7.89 -2.76 1.37
CA ASP A 34 -7.65 -4.19 1.58
C ASP A 34 -6.25 -4.60 1.11
N LEU A 35 -5.80 -4.09 -0.04
CA LEU A 35 -4.44 -4.34 -0.51
C LEU A 35 -3.37 -3.75 0.40
N PHE A 36 -3.58 -2.55 0.95
CA PHE A 36 -2.66 -2.00 1.96
C PHE A 36 -2.60 -2.92 3.17
N ARG A 37 -3.75 -3.35 3.70
CA ARG A 37 -3.82 -4.26 4.85
C ARG A 37 -3.07 -5.56 4.60
N GLU A 38 -3.35 -6.24 3.48
CA GLU A 38 -2.67 -7.48 3.12
C GLU A 38 -1.17 -7.31 2.97
N ILE A 39 -0.70 -6.23 2.33
CA ILE A 39 0.75 -6.00 2.19
C ILE A 39 1.40 -5.78 3.56
N TYR A 40 0.76 -4.97 4.41
CA TYR A 40 1.28 -4.67 5.74
C TYR A 40 1.31 -5.90 6.65
N ASP A 41 0.33 -6.78 6.55
CA ASP A 41 0.33 -8.09 7.21
C ASP A 41 1.49 -8.97 6.72
N GLU A 42 1.69 -9.06 5.39
CA GLU A 42 2.75 -9.88 4.78
C GLU A 42 4.17 -9.39 5.14
N ILE A 43 4.38 -8.08 5.29
CA ILE A 43 5.68 -7.52 5.71
C ILE A 43 5.83 -7.42 7.24
N GLY A 44 4.84 -7.87 8.01
CA GLY A 44 4.87 -7.92 9.47
C GLY A 44 4.76 -6.55 10.16
N ARG A 45 3.99 -5.63 9.58
CA ARG A 45 3.72 -4.27 10.09
C ARG A 45 2.22 -3.90 10.06
N PRO A 46 1.32 -4.72 10.65
CA PRO A 46 -0.13 -4.48 10.62
C PRO A 46 -0.55 -3.15 11.25
N ASP A 47 0.26 -2.60 12.16
CA ASP A 47 0.03 -1.33 12.85
C ASP A 47 0.00 -0.11 11.90
N ARG A 48 0.64 -0.22 10.73
CA ARG A 48 0.71 0.87 9.74
C ARG A 48 -0.62 1.14 9.02
N VAL A 49 -1.54 0.17 9.01
CA VAL A 49 -2.82 0.26 8.30
C VAL A 49 -3.65 1.44 8.82
N LYS A 50 -3.65 1.67 10.13
CA LYS A 50 -4.41 2.77 10.75
C LYS A 50 -3.97 4.15 10.23
N MET A 51 -2.66 4.36 10.08
CA MET A 51 -2.12 5.62 9.55
C MET A 51 -2.60 5.89 8.12
N ILE A 52 -2.79 4.83 7.33
CA ILE A 52 -3.27 4.94 5.95
C ILE A 52 -4.76 5.23 5.92
N GLU A 53 -5.55 4.55 6.74
CA GLU A 53 -6.99 4.81 6.85
C GLU A 53 -7.25 6.28 7.21
N GLU A 54 -6.53 6.81 8.20
CA GLU A 54 -6.59 8.24 8.59
C GLU A 54 -6.18 9.18 7.45
N SER A 55 -5.12 8.83 6.70
CA SER A 55 -4.64 9.64 5.57
C SER A 55 -5.66 9.72 4.43
N LEU A 56 -6.37 8.63 4.17
CA LEU A 56 -7.35 8.52 3.08
C LEU A 56 -8.67 9.26 3.37
N GLU A 57 -8.98 9.56 4.64
CA GLU A 57 -10.19 10.26 5.06
C GLU A 57 -10.14 11.77 4.85
N VAL A 58 -8.96 12.38 4.91
CA VAL A 58 -8.79 13.85 4.79
C VAL A 58 -8.89 14.30 3.33
N ASP A 59 -8.08 13.69 2.46
CA ASP A 59 -8.10 13.90 1.00
C ASP A 59 -7.70 12.58 0.35
N ARG A 60 -8.63 11.96 -0.40
CA ARG A 60 -8.39 10.63 -0.96
C ARG A 60 -7.17 10.57 -1.87
N ARG A 61 -6.94 11.59 -2.71
CA ARG A 61 -5.85 11.57 -3.70
C ARG A 61 -4.50 11.88 -3.06
N MET A 62 -4.46 12.91 -2.20
CA MET A 62 -3.24 13.25 -1.48
C MET A 62 -2.89 12.18 -0.45
N GLY A 63 -3.89 11.70 0.29
CA GLY A 63 -3.76 10.60 1.24
C GLY A 63 -3.22 9.33 0.59
N LEU A 64 -3.70 8.98 -0.60
CA LEU A 64 -3.20 7.83 -1.34
C LEU A 64 -1.73 8.01 -1.78
N LYS A 65 -1.34 9.21 -2.24
CA LYS A 65 0.07 9.51 -2.55
C LYS A 65 0.97 9.40 -1.32
N TYR A 66 0.49 9.86 -0.16
CA TYR A 66 1.20 9.75 1.10
C TYR A 66 1.37 8.28 1.53
N ALA A 67 0.27 7.51 1.52
CA ALA A 67 0.27 6.09 1.84
C ALA A 67 1.22 5.29 0.92
N LEU A 68 1.23 5.58 -0.38
CA LEU A 68 2.14 4.93 -1.33
C LEU A 68 3.61 5.26 -1.08
N SER A 69 3.92 6.48 -0.65
CA SER A 69 5.29 6.87 -0.32
C SER A 69 5.80 6.08 0.88
N ASN A 70 5.02 6.06 1.96
CA ASN A 70 5.35 5.29 3.18
C ASN A 70 5.49 3.79 2.88
N LEU A 71 4.55 3.22 2.12
CA LEU A 71 4.62 1.81 1.75
C LEU A 71 5.86 1.49 0.92
N SER A 72 6.28 2.40 0.03
CA SER A 72 7.49 2.20 -0.79
C SER A 72 8.73 2.03 0.10
N GLU A 73 8.84 2.86 1.14
CA GLU A 73 9.92 2.81 2.12
C GLU A 73 9.86 1.52 2.95
N ASP A 74 8.68 1.17 3.46
CA ASP A 74 8.48 -0.04 4.26
C ASP A 74 8.79 -1.32 3.46
N ILE A 75 8.37 -1.40 2.18
CA ILE A 75 8.70 -2.52 1.29
C ILE A 75 10.20 -2.56 1.00
N ALA A 76 10.84 -1.41 0.73
CA ALA A 76 12.29 -1.38 0.48
C ALA A 76 13.07 -1.90 1.70
N GLU A 77 12.69 -1.50 2.91
CA GLU A 77 13.29 -1.98 4.16
C GLU A 77 13.09 -3.50 4.34
N PHE A 78 11.87 -3.99 4.09
CA PHE A 78 11.54 -5.42 4.13
C PHE A 78 12.41 -6.23 3.15
N LEU A 79 12.49 -5.80 1.89
CA LEU A 79 13.28 -6.46 0.85
C LEU A 79 14.77 -6.45 1.21
N TYR A 80 15.30 -5.30 1.65
CA TYR A 80 16.69 -5.20 2.09
C TYR A 80 17.01 -6.19 3.21
N LYS A 81 16.17 -6.26 4.24
CA LYS A 81 16.33 -7.20 5.35
C LYS A 81 16.25 -8.65 4.89
N ARG A 82 15.37 -8.98 3.95
CA ARG A 82 15.21 -10.35 3.46
C ARG A 82 16.37 -10.80 2.58
N ILE A 83 16.82 -9.95 1.65
CA ILE A 83 17.91 -10.26 0.73
C ILE A 83 19.23 -10.40 1.49
N ASN A 84 19.54 -9.50 2.43
CA ASN A 84 20.81 -9.52 3.18
C ASN A 84 20.84 -10.50 4.37
N ARG A 85 19.73 -11.19 4.66
CA ARG A 85 19.66 -12.25 5.69
C ARG A 85 19.53 -13.65 5.07
N SER A 86 19.52 -13.75 3.74
CA SER A 86 19.53 -15.01 2.98
C SER A 86 20.96 -15.35 2.58
#